data_AF-A0AA43U061-F1
#
_entry.id   AF-A0AA43U061-F1
#
_cell.length_a   1.000
_cell.length_b   1.000
_cell.length_c   1.000
_cell.angle_alpha   90.00
_cell.angle_beta   90.00
_cell.angle_gamma   90.00
#
_symmetry.space_group_name_H-M   'P 1'
#
loop_
_entity.id
_entity.type
_entity.pdbx_description
1 polymer ?
#
loop_
_entity_poly.entity_id
_entity_poly.type
_entity_poly.pdbx_seq_one_letter_code
_entity_poly.pdbx_strand_id
1 'polypeptide(L)'
;MNLKTFEAKIKDIYWNNLISKQYHNIFTRLIFVILIIFIELFISFVLNLVFTNLNLYFIVSQIILNFLILLKVILVFSIVIFINRKTLENNFFNHIFVLNKLVRILFIKNIKVFLDNTIEKYNKNKTVKIIEKLKDNVVLQGSASLAFLNKPFWRNPNDIDLLFSDPTTNLKKFRENISSFEFLVDIFDISYIRCEYKKVKIEILPTKVILDKYIDNGGIIKKCNLFWQIAMKLFQLMEHLLKNEDNSKILTIIIDIIWLFSNYENKFKDIKKVNEALNYLLLSNYFVYYFFPYKKRITNQIKSMNLSLETIFKNNYWLNLLNLNFFNFFVKENYLEKVFDKNIKKRISKISNLLSNKEKIWNEILNNDKNNNLREYYVNNNLKPHFWKNFDIFSKNMAKKLQYNPLDIRCYLLTKLKK
;
A
#
# COMPACT_ATOMS: atom_id res chain seq x y z
N MET A 1 -77.04 -12.72 26.86
CA MET A 1 -75.83 -11.95 26.46
C MET A 1 -76.08 -11.41 25.07
N ASN A 2 -76.02 -10.09 24.85
CA ASN A 2 -76.40 -9.46 23.58
C ASN A 2 -75.34 -9.80 22.49
N LEU A 3 -75.76 -10.03 21.25
CA LEU A 3 -74.91 -10.42 20.12
C LEU A 3 -73.70 -9.48 19.96
N LYS A 4 -73.92 -8.17 20.15
CA LYS A 4 -72.87 -7.14 20.11
C LYS A 4 -71.79 -7.32 21.18
N THR A 5 -72.17 -7.78 22.37
CA THR A 5 -71.23 -8.02 23.49
C THR A 5 -70.43 -9.31 23.29
N PHE A 6 -70.99 -10.29 22.59
CA PHE A 6 -70.30 -11.52 22.22
C PHE A 6 -69.30 -11.29 21.07
N GLU A 7 -69.70 -10.56 20.03
CA GLU A 7 -68.82 -10.16 18.92
C GLU A 7 -67.64 -9.30 19.38
N ALA A 8 -67.86 -8.37 20.33
CA ALA A 8 -66.80 -7.57 20.90
C ALA A 8 -65.77 -8.43 21.66
N LYS A 9 -66.23 -9.40 22.46
CA LYS A 9 -65.33 -10.34 23.17
C LYS A 9 -64.55 -11.25 22.22
N ILE A 10 -65.18 -11.74 21.14
CA ILE A 10 -64.47 -12.55 20.14
C ILE A 10 -63.44 -11.71 19.38
N LYS A 11 -63.75 -10.46 19.03
CA LYS A 11 -62.77 -9.53 18.44
C LYS A 11 -61.61 -9.28 19.38
N ASP A 12 -61.85 -9.02 20.67
CA ASP A 12 -60.78 -8.83 21.66
C ASP A 12 -59.89 -10.06 21.82
N ILE A 13 -60.48 -11.27 21.88
CA ILE A 13 -59.73 -12.52 21.97
C ILE A 13 -58.91 -12.75 20.68
N TYR A 14 -59.50 -12.49 19.51
CA TYR A 14 -58.82 -12.62 18.23
C TYR A 14 -57.67 -11.63 18.10
N TRP A 15 -57.88 -10.34 18.44
CA TRP A 15 -56.86 -9.31 18.40
C TRP A 15 -55.73 -9.57 19.41
N ASN A 16 -56.04 -9.97 20.64
CA ASN A 16 -55.02 -10.33 21.63
C ASN A 16 -54.19 -11.55 21.18
N ASN A 17 -54.81 -12.53 20.52
CA ASN A 17 -54.09 -13.67 19.94
C ASN A 17 -53.27 -13.29 18.70
N LEU A 18 -53.72 -12.34 17.89
CA LEU A 18 -52.98 -11.86 16.72
C LEU A 18 -51.76 -11.04 17.14
N ILE A 19 -51.94 -10.18 18.13
CA ILE A 19 -50.90 -9.37 18.77
C ILE A 19 -49.88 -10.29 19.47
N SER A 20 -50.33 -11.29 20.26
CA SER A 20 -49.41 -12.23 20.91
C SER A 20 -48.62 -13.07 19.90
N LYS A 21 -49.24 -13.49 18.79
CA LYS A 21 -48.58 -14.24 17.72
C LYS A 21 -47.59 -13.39 16.93
N GLN A 22 -47.87 -12.10 16.71
CA GLN A 22 -46.92 -11.16 16.13
C GLN A 22 -45.74 -10.89 17.07
N TYR A 23 -45.98 -10.67 18.36
CA TYR A 23 -44.92 -10.53 19.36
C TYR A 23 -44.08 -11.79 19.49
N HIS A 24 -44.70 -12.98 19.45
CA HIS A 24 -43.99 -14.24 19.44
C HIS A 24 -43.11 -14.38 18.19
N ASN A 25 -43.62 -14.07 17.00
CA ASN A 25 -42.81 -14.12 15.77
C ASN A 25 -41.65 -13.12 15.78
N ILE A 26 -41.85 -11.91 16.32
CA ILE A 26 -40.79 -10.91 16.51
C ILE A 26 -39.75 -11.44 17.51
N PHE A 27 -40.20 -12.00 18.63
CA PHE A 27 -39.34 -12.58 19.65
C PHE A 27 -38.53 -13.78 19.14
N THR A 28 -39.14 -14.68 18.36
CA THR A 28 -38.45 -15.84 17.77
C THR A 28 -37.43 -15.41 16.71
N ARG A 29 -37.75 -14.40 15.88
CA ARG A 29 -36.79 -13.80 14.95
C ARG A 29 -35.65 -13.08 15.70
N LEU A 30 -35.94 -12.46 16.84
CA LEU A 30 -34.94 -11.84 17.72
C LEU A 30 -34.00 -12.86 18.33
N ILE A 31 -34.51 -13.96 18.89
CA ILE A 31 -33.70 -15.09 19.39
C ILE A 31 -32.80 -15.59 18.26
N PHE A 32 -33.33 -15.74 17.04
CA PHE A 32 -32.55 -16.22 15.91
C PHE A 32 -31.40 -15.26 15.51
N VAL A 33 -31.65 -13.95 15.49
CA VAL A 33 -30.60 -12.94 15.22
C VAL A 33 -29.56 -12.91 16.34
N ILE A 34 -29.97 -13.02 17.61
CA ILE A 34 -29.05 -13.13 18.75
C ILE A 34 -28.20 -14.39 18.62
N LEU A 35 -28.79 -15.52 18.22
CA LEU A 35 -28.09 -16.78 18.00
C LEU A 35 -27.03 -16.64 16.90
N ILE A 36 -27.36 -15.96 15.78
CA ILE A 36 -26.42 -15.69 14.69
C ILE A 36 -25.25 -14.83 15.18
N ILE A 37 -25.53 -13.74 15.90
CA ILE A 37 -24.49 -12.87 16.47
C ILE A 37 -23.60 -13.66 17.44
N PHE A 38 -24.20 -14.52 18.26
CA PHE A 38 -23.46 -15.37 19.20
C PHE A 38 -22.56 -16.38 18.48
N ILE A 39 -23.05 -17.00 17.41
CA ILE A 39 -22.28 -17.91 16.55
C ILE A 39 -21.12 -17.16 15.88
N GLU A 40 -21.34 -15.97 15.32
CA GLU A 40 -20.30 -15.15 14.70
C GLU A 40 -19.22 -14.75 15.71
N LEU A 41 -19.61 -14.36 16.93
CA LEU A 41 -18.70 -14.03 18.02
C LEU A 41 -17.91 -15.26 18.47
N PHE A 42 -18.55 -16.42 18.58
CA PHE A 42 -17.90 -17.67 18.95
C PHE A 42 -16.88 -18.13 17.89
N ILE A 43 -17.25 -18.06 16.61
CA ILE A 43 -16.34 -18.38 15.49
C ILE A 43 -15.15 -17.41 15.48
N SER A 44 -15.39 -16.11 15.66
CA SER A 44 -14.33 -15.10 15.76
C SER A 44 -13.39 -15.38 16.95
N PHE A 45 -13.93 -15.80 18.09
CA PHE A 45 -13.16 -16.20 19.26
C PHE A 45 -12.28 -17.43 18.99
N VAL A 46 -12.85 -18.49 18.41
CA VAL A 46 -12.12 -19.72 18.07
C VAL A 46 -11.02 -19.45 17.03
N LEU A 47 -11.31 -18.67 15.99
CA LEU A 47 -10.31 -18.28 14.98
C LEU A 47 -9.16 -17.49 15.63
N ASN A 48 -9.47 -16.55 16.53
CA ASN A 48 -8.42 -15.80 17.23
C ASN A 48 -7.56 -16.68 18.16
N LEU A 49 -8.14 -17.70 18.79
CA LEU A 49 -7.41 -18.70 19.59
C LEU A 49 -6.43 -19.53 18.74
N VAL A 50 -6.82 -19.86 17.50
CA VAL A 50 -5.97 -20.60 16.55
C VAL A 50 -4.85 -19.73 15.97
N PHE A 51 -5.10 -18.43 15.76
CA PHE A 51 -4.15 -17.53 15.09
C PHE A 51 -3.26 -16.68 16.02
N THR A 52 -3.47 -16.71 17.34
CA THR A 52 -2.61 -15.98 18.29
C THR A 52 -1.83 -16.93 19.19
N ASN A 53 -0.50 -16.76 19.25
CA ASN A 53 0.35 -17.43 20.23
C ASN A 53 -0.09 -17.01 21.64
N LEU A 54 -0.88 -17.87 22.29
CA LEU A 54 -1.35 -17.92 23.69
C LEU A 54 -0.84 -16.80 24.63
N ASN A 55 -1.22 -15.54 24.40
CA ASN A 55 -1.04 -14.49 25.40
C ASN A 55 -2.36 -14.33 26.17
N LEU A 56 -2.43 -14.97 27.34
CA LEU A 56 -3.64 -15.08 28.16
C LEU A 56 -4.27 -13.71 28.46
N TYR A 57 -3.44 -12.68 28.64
CA TYR A 57 -3.90 -11.32 28.89
C TYR A 57 -4.64 -10.72 27.69
N PHE A 58 -4.17 -10.99 26.47
CA PHE A 58 -4.83 -10.55 25.24
C PHE A 58 -6.17 -11.28 25.05
N ILE A 59 -6.20 -12.60 25.29
CA ILE A 59 -7.43 -13.42 25.21
C ILE A 59 -8.49 -12.90 26.21
N VAL A 60 -8.10 -12.68 27.47
CA VAL A 60 -9.01 -12.16 28.51
C VAL A 60 -9.51 -10.75 28.17
N SER A 61 -8.62 -9.87 27.69
CA SER A 61 -9.01 -8.50 27.29
C SER A 61 -10.02 -8.50 26.12
N GLN A 62 -9.89 -9.45 25.17
CA GLN A 62 -10.82 -9.60 24.05
C GLN A 62 -12.16 -10.21 24.49
N ILE A 63 -12.15 -11.18 25.41
CA ILE A 63 -13.39 -11.72 26.00
C ILE A 63 -14.18 -10.60 26.69
N ILE A 64 -13.51 -9.79 27.51
CA ILE A 64 -14.14 -8.66 28.20
C ILE A 64 -14.67 -7.63 27.20
N LEU A 65 -13.89 -7.29 26.15
CA LEU A 65 -14.32 -6.35 25.12
C LEU A 65 -15.55 -6.86 24.36
N ASN A 66 -15.57 -8.13 23.95
CA ASN A 66 -16.69 -8.75 23.26
C ASN A 66 -17.94 -8.82 24.16
N PHE A 67 -17.75 -9.13 25.45
CA PHE A 67 -18.84 -9.12 26.43
C PHE A 67 -19.43 -7.71 26.63
N LEU A 68 -18.59 -6.67 26.69
CA LEU A 68 -19.02 -5.27 26.78
C LEU A 68 -19.75 -4.80 25.51
N ILE A 69 -19.35 -5.28 24.33
CA ILE A 69 -20.06 -5.02 23.07
C ILE A 69 -21.44 -5.67 23.12
N LEU A 70 -21.54 -6.92 23.56
CA LEU A 70 -22.81 -7.62 23.72
C LEU A 70 -23.75 -6.90 24.70
N LEU A 71 -23.23 -6.48 25.86
CA LEU A 71 -23.98 -5.69 26.84
C LEU A 71 -24.49 -4.36 26.27
N LYS A 72 -23.68 -3.65 25.47
CA LYS A 72 -24.12 -2.42 24.80
C LYS A 72 -25.18 -2.67 23.76
N VAL A 73 -25.08 -3.75 22.99
CA VAL A 73 -26.11 -4.16 22.02
C VAL A 73 -27.41 -4.45 22.76
N ILE A 74 -27.38 -5.27 23.81
CA ILE A 74 -28.54 -5.58 24.66
C ILE A 74 -29.16 -4.29 25.22
N LEU A 75 -28.36 -3.38 25.80
CA LEU A 75 -28.84 -2.13 26.37
C LEU A 75 -29.52 -1.23 25.33
N VAL A 76 -28.91 -1.05 24.15
CA VAL A 76 -29.50 -0.27 23.05
C VAL A 76 -30.82 -0.91 22.59
N PHE A 77 -30.88 -2.24 22.52
CA PHE A 77 -32.11 -2.94 22.16
C PHE A 77 -33.20 -2.87 23.24
N SER A 78 -32.86 -2.93 24.52
CA SER A 78 -33.79 -2.73 25.63
C SER A 78 -34.40 -1.33 25.58
N ILE A 79 -33.59 -0.30 25.26
CA ILE A 79 -34.05 1.07 25.05
C ILE A 79 -34.97 1.15 23.82
N VAL A 80 -34.65 0.46 22.72
CA VAL A 80 -35.50 0.40 21.52
C VAL A 80 -36.84 -0.29 21.80
N ILE A 81 -36.86 -1.40 22.55
CA ILE A 81 -38.10 -2.09 22.98
C ILE A 81 -38.93 -1.19 23.90
N PHE A 82 -38.29 -0.46 24.81
CA PHE A 82 -38.95 0.49 25.70
C PHE A 82 -39.58 1.66 24.93
N ILE A 83 -38.91 2.17 23.90
CA ILE A 83 -39.42 3.24 23.02
C ILE A 83 -40.51 2.70 22.08
N ASN A 84 -40.39 1.47 21.55
CA ASN A 84 -41.42 0.84 20.71
C ASN A 84 -42.73 0.58 21.47
N ARG A 85 -42.68 0.38 22.79
CA ARG A 85 -43.88 0.32 23.65
C ARG A 85 -44.68 1.64 23.68
N LYS A 86 -44.06 2.78 23.37
CA LYS A 86 -44.70 4.11 23.43
C LYS A 86 -45.00 4.76 22.08
N THR A 87 -44.46 4.26 20.98
CA THR A 87 -44.65 4.89 19.65
C THR A 87 -44.73 3.82 18.57
N LEU A 88 -45.91 3.22 18.43
CA LEU A 88 -46.30 2.52 17.21
C LEU A 88 -46.89 3.56 16.27
N GLU A 89 -46.07 4.09 15.36
CA GLU A 89 -46.37 4.29 13.94
C GLU A 89 -45.20 5.00 13.21
N ASN A 90 -44.80 4.42 12.07
CA ASN A 90 -44.01 5.03 10.98
C ASN A 90 -42.50 5.29 11.06
N ASN A 91 -41.73 4.77 12.04
CA ASN A 91 -40.27 5.04 12.02
C ASN A 91 -39.33 3.83 12.17
N PHE A 92 -39.82 2.59 12.13
CA PHE A 92 -38.98 1.39 12.32
C PHE A 92 -37.81 1.28 11.32
N PHE A 93 -38.05 1.49 10.03
CA PHE A 93 -37.01 1.45 9.00
C PHE A 93 -35.97 2.57 9.16
N ASN A 94 -36.42 3.77 9.56
CA ASN A 94 -35.50 4.86 9.90
C ASN A 94 -34.63 4.52 11.10
N HIS A 95 -35.19 3.85 12.11
CA HIS A 95 -34.43 3.44 13.31
C HIS A 95 -33.40 2.36 12.97
N ILE A 96 -33.75 1.36 12.14
CA ILE A 96 -32.79 0.37 11.63
C ILE A 96 -31.70 1.05 10.80
N PHE A 97 -32.06 1.98 9.92
CA PHE A 97 -31.09 2.71 9.09
C PHE A 97 -30.12 3.55 9.94
N VAL A 98 -30.64 4.27 10.95
CA VAL A 98 -29.85 5.05 11.90
C VAL A 98 -28.97 4.12 12.75
N LEU A 99 -29.48 2.98 13.22
CA LEU A 99 -28.70 1.96 13.94
C LEU A 99 -27.59 1.39 13.07
N ASN A 100 -27.87 1.03 11.81
CA ASN A 100 -26.83 0.56 10.87
C ASN A 100 -25.78 1.64 10.60
N LYS A 101 -26.20 2.90 10.49
CA LYS A 101 -25.29 4.04 10.34
C LYS A 101 -24.42 4.22 11.59
N LEU A 102 -25.00 4.12 12.79
CA LEU A 102 -24.29 4.20 14.06
C LEU A 102 -23.34 3.01 14.27
N VAL A 103 -23.75 1.79 13.93
CA VAL A 103 -22.90 0.60 13.95
C VAL A 103 -21.72 0.79 12.99
N ARG A 104 -21.95 1.29 11.77
CA ARG A 104 -20.86 1.63 10.83
C ARG A 104 -19.93 2.71 11.40
N ILE A 105 -20.45 3.77 12.00
CA ILE A 105 -19.65 4.84 12.61
C ILE A 105 -18.82 4.30 13.79
N LEU A 106 -19.44 3.49 14.66
CA LEU A 106 -18.78 2.86 15.80
C LEU A 106 -17.73 1.84 15.34
N PHE A 107 -18.01 1.09 14.27
CA PHE A 107 -17.07 0.14 13.67
C PHE A 107 -15.85 0.87 13.06
N ILE A 108 -16.07 1.96 12.31
CA ILE A 108 -14.98 2.81 11.81
C ILE A 108 -14.17 3.40 12.97
N LYS A 109 -14.85 3.88 14.02
CA LYS A 109 -14.19 4.42 15.21
C LYS A 109 -13.38 3.35 15.94
N ASN A 110 -13.89 2.12 16.04
CA ASN A 110 -13.21 1.00 16.68
C ASN A 110 -12.05 0.49 15.82
N ILE A 111 -12.16 0.45 14.50
CA ILE A 111 -11.02 0.17 13.60
C ILE A 111 -9.96 1.25 13.75
N LYS A 112 -10.36 2.52 13.79
CA LYS A 112 -9.42 3.62 14.00
C LYS A 112 -8.71 3.50 15.35
N VAL A 113 -9.45 3.26 16.43
CA VAL A 113 -8.89 3.03 17.77
C VAL A 113 -8.03 1.77 17.82
N PHE A 114 -8.44 0.69 17.15
CA PHE A 114 -7.68 -0.55 17.04
C PHE A 114 -6.37 -0.31 16.30
N LEU A 115 -6.40 0.33 15.14
CA LEU A 115 -5.22 0.74 14.38
C LEU A 115 -4.33 1.65 15.24
N ASP A 116 -4.90 2.70 15.84
CA ASP A 116 -4.16 3.65 16.68
C ASP A 116 -3.50 2.96 17.90
N ASN A 117 -4.12 1.90 18.44
CA ASN A 117 -3.60 1.13 19.59
C ASN A 117 -2.70 -0.05 19.20
N THR A 118 -2.75 -0.56 17.96
CA THR A 118 -1.86 -1.63 17.45
C THR A 118 -0.69 -1.10 16.63
N ILE A 119 -0.69 0.19 16.26
CA ILE A 119 0.45 0.88 15.65
C ILE A 119 1.63 0.86 16.63
N GLU A 120 2.65 0.05 16.33
CA GLU A 120 3.94 0.19 16.99
C GLU A 120 4.52 1.57 16.67
N LYS A 121 4.94 2.31 17.71
CA LYS A 121 5.57 3.62 17.54
C LYS A 121 6.97 3.44 16.97
N TYR A 122 7.11 3.69 15.67
CA TYR A 122 8.41 3.73 15.02
C TYR A 122 9.33 4.80 15.62
N ASN A 123 10.54 4.39 16.00
CA ASN A 123 11.55 5.29 16.55
C ASN A 123 12.20 6.14 15.45
N LYS A 124 11.51 7.21 15.05
CA LYS A 124 11.98 8.19 14.05
C LYS A 124 13.36 8.76 14.40
N ASN A 125 13.62 9.01 15.69
CA ASN A 125 14.89 9.58 16.15
C ASN A 125 16.08 8.65 15.85
N LYS A 126 15.90 7.33 15.91
CA LYS A 126 16.96 6.37 15.53
C LYS A 126 17.32 6.51 14.05
N THR A 127 16.31 6.62 13.18
CA THR A 127 16.50 6.76 11.73
C THR A 127 17.11 8.10 11.34
N VAL A 128 16.69 9.19 11.98
CA VAL A 128 17.31 10.52 11.80
C VAL A 128 18.80 10.46 12.12
N LYS A 129 19.18 9.92 13.29
CA LYS A 129 20.59 9.78 13.69
C LYS A 129 21.42 8.95 12.70
N ILE A 130 20.84 7.89 12.13
CA ILE A 130 21.52 7.07 11.11
C ILE A 130 21.76 7.90 9.84
N ILE A 131 20.74 8.60 9.36
CA ILE A 131 20.84 9.43 8.14
C ILE A 131 21.84 10.58 8.34
N GLU A 132 21.83 11.25 9.49
CA GLU A 132 22.81 12.29 9.85
C GLU A 132 24.25 11.75 9.84
N LYS A 133 24.45 10.52 10.32
CA LYS A 133 25.78 9.87 10.31
C LYS A 133 26.29 9.55 8.91
N LEU A 134 25.41 9.28 7.94
CA LEU A 134 25.83 9.04 6.56
C LEU A 134 26.41 10.31 5.91
N LYS A 135 26.14 11.51 6.46
CA LYS A 135 26.71 12.82 6.05
C LYS A 135 26.61 13.13 4.55
N ASP A 136 25.69 12.48 3.85
CA ASP A 136 25.50 12.65 2.41
C ASP A 136 24.06 13.05 2.10
N ASN A 137 23.87 13.60 0.90
CA ASN A 137 22.57 14.00 0.40
C ASN A 137 21.72 12.77 0.02
N VAL A 138 21.37 11.95 1.00
CA VAL A 138 20.50 10.79 0.85
C VAL A 138 19.02 11.16 0.98
N VAL A 139 18.16 10.36 0.36
CA VAL A 139 16.70 10.49 0.40
C VAL A 139 16.12 9.19 0.94
N LEU A 140 15.35 9.28 2.01
CA LEU A 140 14.64 8.14 2.58
C LEU A 140 13.50 7.69 1.66
N GLN A 141 13.44 6.39 1.36
CA GLN A 141 12.35 5.78 0.59
C GLN A 141 11.75 4.59 1.36
N GLY A 142 10.88 3.83 0.69
CA GLY A 142 10.33 2.58 1.22
C GLY A 142 9.44 2.77 2.44
N SER A 143 9.27 1.71 3.22
CA SER A 143 8.37 1.71 4.37
C SER A 143 8.84 2.64 5.49
N ALA A 144 10.16 2.81 5.65
CA ALA A 144 10.71 3.81 6.57
C ALA A 144 10.24 5.22 6.22
N SER A 145 10.25 5.60 4.94
CA SER A 145 9.71 6.90 4.52
C SER A 145 8.21 7.07 4.80
N LEU A 146 7.41 6.00 4.75
CA LEU A 146 5.99 6.05 5.11
C LEU A 146 5.79 6.39 6.59
N ALA A 147 6.63 5.82 7.46
CA ALA A 147 6.61 6.14 8.88
C ALA A 147 6.88 7.62 9.18
N PHE A 148 7.62 8.32 8.31
CA PHE A 148 7.89 9.76 8.42
C PHE A 148 6.78 10.67 7.87
N LEU A 149 5.66 10.12 7.40
CA LEU A 149 4.49 10.93 7.04
C LEU A 149 3.75 11.44 8.30
N ASN A 150 2.79 12.34 8.08
CA ASN A 150 2.06 13.03 9.16
C ASN A 150 1.13 12.11 9.97
N LYS A 151 0.88 10.89 9.49
CA LYS A 151 -0.02 9.92 10.13
C LYS A 151 0.81 8.77 10.71
N PRO A 152 0.41 8.21 11.87
CA PRO A 152 1.07 7.03 12.42
C PRO A 152 1.01 5.86 11.43
N PHE A 153 2.16 5.28 11.12
CA PHE A 153 2.26 4.16 10.20
C PHE A 153 2.00 2.85 10.94
N TRP A 154 1.25 1.93 10.33
CA TRP A 154 0.66 0.75 10.98
C TRP A 154 1.66 -0.30 11.49
N ARG A 155 2.91 -0.23 11.05
CA ARG A 155 3.97 -1.18 11.45
C ARG A 155 5.32 -0.52 11.55
N ASN A 156 6.23 -1.18 12.25
CA ASN A 156 7.64 -0.84 12.17
C ASN A 156 8.22 -1.26 10.80
N PRO A 157 8.96 -0.36 10.11
CA PRO A 157 9.86 -0.69 9.02
C PRO A 157 10.98 -1.63 9.49
N ASN A 158 11.33 -2.62 8.65
CA ASN A 158 12.35 -3.62 8.97
C ASN A 158 13.77 -3.13 8.64
N ASP A 159 13.87 -2.16 7.75
CA ASP A 159 15.08 -1.63 7.12
C ASP A 159 14.92 -0.12 6.85
N ILE A 160 16.05 0.50 6.51
CA ILE A 160 16.13 1.88 6.03
C ILE A 160 16.57 1.85 4.58
N ASP A 161 15.62 2.08 3.67
CA ASP A 161 15.90 2.20 2.24
C ASP A 161 16.27 3.65 1.88
N LEU A 162 17.42 3.83 1.23
CA LEU A 162 17.94 5.13 0.83
C LEU A 162 18.23 5.21 -0.67
N LEU A 163 18.21 6.44 -1.16
CA LEU A 163 18.68 6.84 -2.48
C LEU A 163 19.71 7.95 -2.30
N PHE A 164 20.64 8.10 -3.24
CA PHE A 164 21.35 9.37 -3.35
C PHE A 164 20.45 10.37 -4.09
N SER A 165 20.31 11.58 -3.54
CA SER A 165 19.66 12.68 -4.28
C SER A 165 20.55 13.22 -5.41
N ASP A 166 21.88 13.02 -5.29
CA ASP A 166 22.84 13.30 -6.35
C ASP A 166 23.37 11.99 -6.95
N PRO A 167 23.03 11.68 -8.22
CA PRO A 167 23.51 10.47 -8.88
C PRO A 167 25.01 10.50 -9.23
N THR A 168 25.71 11.61 -8.96
CA THR A 168 27.18 11.73 -9.08
C THR A 168 27.93 11.55 -7.76
N THR A 169 27.23 11.09 -6.71
CA THR A 169 27.84 10.78 -5.42
C THR A 169 29.08 9.89 -5.61
N ASN A 170 30.23 10.36 -5.12
CA ASN A 170 31.49 9.63 -5.20
C ASN A 170 31.45 8.44 -4.23
N LEU A 171 31.17 7.25 -4.76
CA LEU A 171 31.04 6.03 -3.97
C LEU A 171 32.33 5.65 -3.23
N LYS A 172 33.51 5.99 -3.75
CA LYS A 172 34.77 5.72 -3.05
C LYS A 172 34.86 6.55 -1.76
N LYS A 173 34.61 7.85 -1.86
CA LYS A 173 34.58 8.75 -0.70
C LYS A 173 33.45 8.36 0.27
N PHE A 174 32.30 7.97 -0.25
CA PHE A 174 31.20 7.47 0.58
C PHE A 174 31.61 6.23 1.37
N ARG A 175 32.31 5.27 0.74
CA ARG A 175 32.82 4.06 1.39
C ARG A 175 33.78 4.38 2.54
N GLU A 176 34.68 5.33 2.32
CA GLU A 176 35.63 5.81 3.33
C GLU A 176 34.87 6.40 4.54
N ASN A 177 33.86 7.24 4.27
CA ASN A 177 33.01 7.83 5.32
C ASN A 177 32.28 6.75 6.14
N ILE A 178 31.53 5.84 5.52
CA ILE A 178 30.78 4.82 6.27
C ILE A 178 31.69 3.88 7.05
N SER A 179 32.88 3.57 6.53
CA SER A 179 33.86 2.74 7.24
C SER A 179 34.35 3.40 8.54
N SER A 180 34.31 4.74 8.62
CA SER A 180 34.70 5.49 9.81
C SER A 180 33.62 5.56 10.92
N PHE A 181 32.37 5.17 10.63
CA PHE A 181 31.23 5.40 11.53
C PHE A 181 30.61 4.13 12.15
N GLU A 182 31.37 3.05 12.29
CA GLU A 182 30.94 1.75 12.86
C GLU A 182 29.84 1.05 12.04
N PHE A 183 29.67 1.38 10.76
CA PHE A 183 28.77 0.62 9.90
C PHE A 183 29.39 -0.72 9.53
N LEU A 184 28.64 -1.81 9.71
CA LEU A 184 29.01 -3.12 9.21
C LEU A 184 28.58 -3.20 7.75
N VAL A 185 29.54 -3.15 6.82
CA VAL A 185 29.25 -3.16 5.38
C VAL A 185 29.19 -4.59 4.88
N ASP A 186 28.01 -5.04 4.46
CA ASP A 186 27.81 -6.38 3.88
C ASP A 186 28.14 -6.39 2.38
N ILE A 187 27.64 -5.39 1.65
CA ILE A 187 27.74 -5.29 0.20
C ILE A 187 28.05 -3.84 -0.14
N PHE A 188 29.05 -3.62 -0.98
CA PHE A 188 29.38 -2.30 -1.51
C PHE A 188 29.65 -2.38 -3.01
N ASP A 189 28.59 -2.28 -3.81
CA ASP A 189 28.62 -2.31 -5.27
C ASP A 189 28.10 -0.98 -5.84
N ILE A 190 28.47 -0.68 -7.09
CA ILE A 190 28.01 0.52 -7.79
C ILE A 190 26.50 0.59 -7.89
N SER A 191 25.81 -0.55 -7.94
CA SER A 191 24.37 -0.66 -8.09
C SER A 191 23.62 -0.90 -6.78
N TYR A 192 24.31 -1.32 -5.72
CA TYR A 192 23.70 -1.68 -4.45
C TYR A 192 24.70 -1.62 -3.30
N ILE A 193 24.29 -0.97 -2.22
CA ILE A 193 25.05 -0.94 -0.97
C ILE A 193 24.12 -1.48 0.12
N ARG A 194 24.62 -2.43 0.90
CA ARG A 194 23.96 -2.93 2.10
C ARG A 194 24.91 -2.81 3.28
N CYS A 195 24.45 -2.16 4.33
CA CYS A 195 25.19 -2.06 5.58
C CYS A 195 24.24 -2.16 6.78
N GLU A 196 24.80 -2.35 7.96
CA GLU A 196 24.09 -2.42 9.22
C GLU A 196 24.66 -1.43 10.23
N TYR A 197 23.79 -0.76 10.97
CA TYR A 197 24.18 0.07 12.12
C TYR A 197 23.28 -0.24 13.31
N LYS A 198 23.88 -0.72 14.41
CA LYS A 198 23.16 -1.09 15.65
C LYS A 198 21.93 -1.98 15.37
N LYS A 199 22.14 -3.07 14.63
CA LYS A 199 21.10 -4.05 14.22
C LYS A 199 20.02 -3.49 13.30
N VAL A 200 20.24 -2.33 12.68
CA VAL A 200 19.33 -1.77 11.66
C VAL A 200 19.97 -1.95 10.30
N LYS A 201 19.29 -2.69 9.43
CA LYS A 201 19.68 -2.87 8.04
C LYS A 201 19.42 -1.60 7.25
N ILE A 202 20.38 -1.21 6.44
CA ILE A 202 20.35 -0.04 5.59
C ILE A 202 20.68 -0.50 4.18
N GLU A 203 19.80 -0.14 3.24
CA GLU A 203 19.97 -0.46 1.83
C GLU A 203 20.01 0.83 1.03
N ILE A 204 20.99 0.95 0.13
CA ILE A 204 21.14 2.11 -0.75
C ILE A 204 21.22 1.61 -2.18
N LEU A 205 20.49 2.25 -3.09
CA LEU A 205 20.50 1.94 -4.52
C LEU A 205 21.15 3.11 -5.28
N PRO A 206 22.48 3.11 -5.49
CA PRO A 206 23.16 4.29 -6.03
C PRO A 206 22.80 4.60 -7.49
N THR A 207 22.45 3.58 -8.26
CA THR A 207 22.03 3.70 -9.67
C THR A 207 20.56 4.11 -9.84
N LYS A 208 19.80 4.18 -8.75
CA LYS A 208 18.39 4.57 -8.76
C LYS A 208 18.26 6.09 -8.65
N VAL A 209 17.74 6.72 -9.70
CA VAL A 209 17.61 8.18 -9.79
C VAL A 209 16.26 8.65 -9.28
N ILE A 210 16.24 9.75 -8.52
CA ILE A 210 15.02 10.45 -8.13
C ILE A 210 15.06 11.91 -8.58
N LEU A 211 13.96 12.43 -9.11
CA LEU A 211 13.85 13.85 -9.47
C LEU A 211 13.48 14.69 -8.25
N ASP A 212 13.95 15.94 -8.21
CA ASP A 212 13.72 16.86 -7.08
C ASP A 212 12.25 17.06 -6.75
N LYS A 213 11.37 17.08 -7.75
CA LYS A 213 9.90 17.19 -7.53
C LYS A 213 9.30 16.02 -6.75
N TYR A 214 10.01 14.90 -6.66
CA TYR A 214 9.63 13.72 -5.87
C TYR A 214 10.36 13.64 -4.53
N ILE A 215 11.18 14.63 -4.20
CA ILE A 215 11.85 14.76 -2.90
C ILE A 215 11.07 15.77 -2.08
N ASP A 216 10.64 15.35 -0.89
CA ASP A 216 10.13 16.24 0.15
C ASP A 216 11.30 16.73 1.00
N ASN A 217 11.56 18.04 0.93
CA ASN A 217 12.60 18.74 1.67
C ASN A 217 12.05 19.49 2.90
N GLY A 218 10.74 19.39 3.20
CA GLY A 218 10.09 20.18 4.25
C GLY A 218 10.26 19.64 5.67
N GLY A 219 11.04 18.56 5.87
CA GLY A 219 11.21 17.89 7.16
C GLY A 219 12.67 17.75 7.59
N ILE A 220 12.87 17.10 8.75
CA ILE A 220 14.20 16.87 9.37
C ILE A 220 15.13 16.07 8.44
N ILE A 221 14.57 15.19 7.61
CA ILE A 221 15.29 14.40 6.62
C ILE A 221 14.63 14.53 5.25
N LYS A 222 15.44 14.47 4.19
CA LYS A 222 14.92 14.35 2.83
C LYS A 222 14.27 12.98 2.66
N LYS A 223 13.07 12.94 2.10
CA LYS A 223 12.33 11.69 1.87
C LYS A 223 11.57 11.75 0.56
N CYS A 224 11.20 10.61 -0.01
CA CYS A 224 10.38 10.61 -1.21
C CYS A 224 8.96 11.12 -0.86
N ASN A 225 8.39 11.91 -1.77
CA ASN A 225 7.04 12.42 -1.62
C ASN A 225 6.01 11.29 -1.76
N LEU A 226 4.77 11.63 -1.41
CA LEU A 226 3.69 10.66 -1.36
C LEU A 226 3.36 10.00 -2.71
N PHE A 227 3.47 10.72 -3.83
CA PHE A 227 3.20 10.13 -5.16
C PHE A 227 4.25 9.09 -5.52
N TRP A 228 5.51 9.35 -5.20
CA TRP A 228 6.59 8.37 -5.37
C TRP A 228 6.37 7.14 -4.48
N GLN A 229 5.94 7.33 -3.23
CA GLN A 229 5.64 6.22 -2.31
C GLN A 229 4.48 5.35 -2.80
N ILE A 230 3.40 5.96 -3.30
CA ILE A 230 2.29 5.24 -3.93
C ILE A 230 2.81 4.43 -5.13
N ALA A 231 3.55 5.07 -6.05
CA ALA A 231 4.14 4.42 -7.20
C ALA A 231 5.04 3.23 -6.80
N MET A 232 5.86 3.38 -5.77
CA MET A 232 6.72 2.31 -5.24
C MET A 232 5.90 1.13 -4.74
N LYS A 233 4.84 1.36 -3.95
CA LYS A 233 4.02 0.27 -3.42
C LYS A 233 3.24 -0.46 -4.50
N LEU A 234 2.72 0.25 -5.51
CA LEU A 234 2.08 -0.38 -6.68
C LEU A 234 3.09 -1.23 -7.47
N PHE A 235 4.31 -0.74 -7.65
CA PHE A 235 5.36 -1.47 -8.35
C PHE A 235 5.82 -2.71 -7.57
N GLN A 236 5.99 -2.59 -6.25
CA GLN A 236 6.32 -3.73 -5.38
C GLN A 236 5.21 -4.79 -5.46
N LEU A 237 3.94 -4.39 -5.35
CA LEU A 237 2.82 -5.30 -5.49
C LEU A 237 2.87 -6.05 -6.83
N MET A 238 3.09 -5.33 -7.93
CA MET A 238 3.27 -5.89 -9.27
C MET A 238 4.39 -6.94 -9.32
N GLU A 239 5.56 -6.61 -8.76
CA GLU A 239 6.72 -7.49 -8.75
C GLU A 239 6.47 -8.78 -7.95
N HIS A 240 5.88 -8.67 -6.75
CA HIS A 240 5.62 -9.83 -5.89
C HIS A 240 4.52 -10.74 -6.45
N LEU A 241 3.48 -10.17 -7.06
CA LEU A 241 2.45 -10.95 -7.77
C LEU A 241 3.04 -11.73 -8.95
N LEU A 242 4.02 -11.18 -9.67
CA LEU A 242 4.62 -11.85 -10.83
C LEU A 242 5.51 -13.03 -10.46
N LYS A 243 6.21 -12.92 -9.34
CA LYS A 243 7.15 -13.94 -8.91
C LYS A 243 6.48 -15.08 -8.14
N ASN A 244 5.17 -15.00 -7.89
CA ASN A 244 4.45 -15.88 -6.98
C ASN A 244 5.19 -16.01 -5.62
N GLU A 245 5.68 -14.87 -5.11
CA GLU A 245 6.37 -14.83 -3.81
C GLU A 245 5.39 -15.08 -2.65
N ASP A 246 5.95 -15.29 -1.45
CA ASP A 246 5.22 -15.50 -0.20
C ASP A 246 4.02 -14.55 -0.03
N ASN A 247 2.82 -15.14 0.15
CA ASN A 247 1.57 -14.44 0.39
C ASN A 247 1.67 -13.42 1.54
N SER A 248 2.48 -13.68 2.56
CA SER A 248 2.66 -12.76 3.70
C SER A 248 3.20 -11.38 3.28
N LYS A 249 4.14 -11.35 2.33
CA LYS A 249 4.72 -10.11 1.78
C LYS A 249 3.70 -9.37 0.92
N ILE A 250 2.96 -10.09 0.09
CA ILE A 250 1.92 -9.52 -0.76
C ILE A 250 0.85 -8.85 0.12
N LEU A 251 0.40 -9.54 1.17
CA LEU A 251 -0.55 -8.99 2.14
C LEU A 251 -0.01 -7.74 2.84
N THR A 252 1.25 -7.76 3.29
CA THR A 252 1.90 -6.59 3.90
C THR A 252 1.89 -5.38 2.96
N ILE A 253 2.18 -5.58 1.67
CA ILE A 253 2.14 -4.50 0.67
C ILE A 253 0.71 -4.01 0.44
N ILE A 254 -0.27 -4.91 0.38
CA ILE A 254 -1.69 -4.53 0.25
C ILE A 254 -2.12 -3.67 1.45
N ILE A 255 -1.74 -4.04 2.68
CA ILE A 255 -2.06 -3.25 3.88
C ILE A 255 -1.34 -1.90 3.86
N ASP A 256 -0.08 -1.83 3.43
CA ASP A 256 0.63 -0.55 3.22
C ASP A 256 -0.15 0.36 2.24
N ILE A 257 -0.71 -0.21 1.16
CA ILE A 257 -1.52 0.51 0.18
C ILE A 257 -2.88 0.93 0.75
N ILE A 258 -3.56 0.05 1.51
CA ILE A 258 -4.80 0.37 2.22
C ILE A 258 -4.56 1.56 3.17
N TRP A 259 -3.45 1.54 3.92
CA TRP A 259 -3.10 2.61 4.84
C TRP A 259 -2.85 3.93 4.10
N LEU A 260 -2.14 3.88 2.97
CA LEU A 260 -1.92 5.05 2.10
C LEU A 260 -3.24 5.61 1.58
N PHE A 261 -4.13 4.76 1.08
CA PHE A 261 -5.44 5.17 0.59
C PHE A 261 -6.30 5.77 1.70
N SER A 262 -6.35 5.13 2.87
CA SER A 262 -7.19 5.56 4.00
C SER A 262 -6.77 6.93 4.55
N ASN A 263 -5.48 7.24 4.50
CA ASN A 263 -4.94 8.50 5.04
C ASN A 263 -4.76 9.60 3.99
N TYR A 264 -4.64 9.22 2.71
CA TYR A 264 -4.28 10.13 1.62
C TYR A 264 -5.06 9.87 0.33
N GLU A 265 -6.34 9.54 0.46
CA GLU A 265 -7.24 9.16 -0.63
C GLU A 265 -7.17 10.10 -1.85
N ASN A 266 -7.20 11.42 -1.62
CA ASN A 266 -7.15 12.43 -2.69
C ASN A 266 -5.89 12.31 -3.56
N LYS A 267 -4.77 11.92 -2.96
CA LYS A 267 -3.49 11.75 -3.67
C LYS A 267 -3.46 10.43 -4.42
N PHE A 268 -4.10 9.40 -3.86
CA PHE A 268 -4.25 8.10 -4.51
C PHE A 268 -5.19 8.17 -5.73
N LYS A 269 -6.25 9.00 -5.64
CA LYS A 269 -7.22 9.26 -6.71
C LYS A 269 -6.70 10.19 -7.82
N ASP A 270 -5.61 10.91 -7.61
CA ASP A 270 -4.94 11.71 -8.66
C ASP A 270 -4.15 10.79 -9.61
N ILE A 271 -4.88 10.07 -10.46
CA ILE A 271 -4.34 9.07 -11.39
C ILE A 271 -3.25 9.66 -12.27
N LYS A 272 -3.40 10.93 -12.69
CA LYS A 272 -2.41 11.60 -13.55
C LYS A 272 -1.07 11.72 -12.84
N LYS A 273 -1.04 12.18 -11.58
CA LYS A 273 0.21 12.31 -10.82
C LYS A 273 0.80 10.96 -10.41
N VAL A 274 -0.04 9.98 -10.10
CA VAL A 274 0.43 8.61 -9.81
C VAL A 274 1.05 7.96 -11.06
N ASN A 275 0.39 8.07 -12.22
CA ASN A 275 0.92 7.62 -13.51
C ASN A 275 2.25 8.32 -13.83
N GLU A 276 2.32 9.63 -13.62
CA GLU A 276 3.54 10.41 -13.84
C GLU A 276 4.69 9.87 -12.96
N ALA A 277 4.44 9.68 -11.66
CA ALA A 277 5.42 9.13 -10.72
C ALA A 277 5.84 7.70 -11.09
N LEU A 278 4.90 6.85 -11.49
CA LEU A 278 5.20 5.49 -11.97
C LEU A 278 6.08 5.48 -13.21
N ASN A 279 5.84 6.38 -14.16
CA ASN A 279 6.64 6.44 -15.36
C ASN A 279 8.11 6.83 -15.07
N TYR A 280 8.34 7.76 -14.12
CA TYR A 280 9.69 8.05 -13.63
C TYR A 280 10.29 6.90 -12.83
N LEU A 281 9.53 6.30 -11.91
CA LEU A 281 10.00 5.18 -11.11
C LEU A 281 10.37 3.98 -11.99
N LEU A 282 9.60 3.72 -13.05
CA LEU A 282 9.87 2.66 -14.01
C LEU A 282 11.20 2.88 -14.73
N LEU A 283 11.49 4.11 -15.18
CA LEU A 283 12.79 4.46 -15.75
C LEU A 283 13.93 4.38 -14.71
N SER A 284 13.66 4.82 -13.49
CA SER A 284 14.61 4.77 -12.38
C SER A 284 15.02 3.33 -12.04
N ASN A 285 14.03 2.46 -11.87
CA ASN A 285 14.22 1.04 -11.61
C ASN A 285 14.86 0.31 -12.80
N TYR A 286 14.61 0.73 -14.04
CA TYR A 286 15.27 0.16 -15.21
C TYR A 286 16.80 0.26 -15.12
N PHE A 287 17.33 1.42 -14.72
CA PHE A 287 18.78 1.58 -14.53
C PHE A 287 19.32 0.64 -13.48
N VAL A 288 18.63 0.53 -12.34
CA VAL A 288 18.98 -0.43 -11.29
C VAL A 288 19.04 -1.83 -11.90
N TYR A 289 17.94 -2.31 -12.51
CA TYR A 289 17.81 -3.67 -13.03
C TYR A 289 18.80 -4.02 -14.14
N TYR A 290 19.30 -3.03 -14.87
CA TYR A 290 20.35 -3.25 -15.84
C TYR A 290 21.63 -3.82 -15.18
N PHE A 291 21.95 -3.43 -13.95
CA PHE A 291 23.14 -3.93 -13.26
C PHE A 291 22.93 -5.28 -12.56
N PHE A 292 21.70 -5.78 -12.44
CA PHE A 292 21.42 -7.10 -11.82
C PHE A 292 21.20 -8.18 -12.88
N PRO A 293 21.33 -9.47 -12.50
CA PRO A 293 20.80 -10.56 -13.31
C PRO A 293 19.33 -10.32 -13.64
N TYR A 294 18.96 -10.47 -14.92
CA TYR A 294 17.60 -10.21 -15.34
C TYR A 294 16.65 -11.18 -14.67
N LYS A 295 15.72 -10.63 -13.90
CA LYS A 295 14.54 -11.32 -13.38
C LYS A 295 13.33 -10.53 -13.85
N LYS A 296 12.27 -11.20 -14.32
CA LYS A 296 11.03 -10.53 -14.71
C LYS A 296 10.39 -9.91 -13.46
N ARG A 297 10.41 -8.58 -13.37
CA ARG A 297 9.90 -7.79 -12.23
C ARG A 297 8.68 -6.94 -12.58
N ILE A 298 8.40 -6.81 -13.87
CA ILE A 298 7.33 -5.96 -14.41
C ILE A 298 6.58 -6.71 -15.51
N THR A 299 5.31 -6.37 -15.72
CA THR A 299 4.50 -6.92 -16.82
C THR A 299 3.51 -5.88 -17.34
N ASN A 300 3.15 -6.00 -18.61
CA ASN A 300 2.05 -5.23 -19.19
C ASN A 300 0.69 -5.99 -19.09
N GLN A 301 0.69 -7.21 -18.56
CA GLN A 301 -0.50 -8.06 -18.37
C GLN A 301 -1.33 -7.65 -17.13
N ILE A 302 -1.70 -6.37 -17.04
CA ILE A 302 -2.36 -5.79 -15.87
C ILE A 302 -3.69 -6.47 -15.53
N LYS A 303 -4.47 -6.89 -16.55
CA LYS A 303 -5.68 -7.71 -16.35
C LYS A 303 -5.44 -8.97 -15.52
N SER A 304 -4.35 -9.71 -15.81
CA SER A 304 -3.99 -10.91 -15.05
C SER A 304 -3.68 -10.58 -13.59
N MET A 305 -3.07 -9.41 -13.34
CA MET A 305 -2.73 -8.98 -11.98
C MET A 305 -3.97 -8.63 -11.17
N ASN A 306 -4.96 -8.00 -11.79
CA ASN A 306 -6.24 -7.75 -11.13
C ASN A 306 -6.96 -9.05 -10.77
N LEU A 307 -6.93 -10.07 -11.65
CA LEU A 307 -7.47 -11.39 -11.32
C LEU A 307 -6.75 -12.02 -10.13
N SER A 308 -5.41 -11.95 -10.09
CA SER A 308 -4.64 -12.42 -8.93
C SER A 308 -5.02 -11.67 -7.65
N LEU A 309 -5.20 -10.35 -7.73
CA LEU A 309 -5.65 -9.54 -6.60
C LEU A 309 -7.06 -9.94 -6.14
N GLU A 310 -8.01 -10.08 -7.06
CA GLU A 310 -9.37 -10.55 -6.73
C GLU A 310 -9.33 -11.87 -5.95
N THR A 311 -8.51 -12.83 -6.40
CA THR A 311 -8.31 -14.10 -5.68
C THR A 311 -7.73 -13.90 -4.29
N ILE A 312 -6.72 -13.04 -4.14
CA ILE A 312 -6.13 -12.73 -2.83
C ILE A 312 -7.18 -12.12 -1.89
N PHE A 313 -7.99 -11.16 -2.36
CA PHE A 313 -9.06 -10.55 -1.57
C PHE A 313 -10.19 -11.53 -1.23
N LYS A 314 -10.52 -12.47 -2.12
CA LYS A 314 -11.49 -13.54 -1.84
C LYS A 314 -10.97 -14.47 -0.74
N ASN A 315 -9.71 -14.91 -0.85
CA ASN A 315 -9.07 -15.79 0.11
C ASN A 315 -8.80 -15.10 1.47
N ASN A 316 -8.71 -13.77 1.47
CA ASN A 316 -8.46 -12.95 2.66
C ASN A 316 -9.60 -11.95 2.85
N TYR A 317 -10.83 -12.46 3.04
CA TYR A 317 -12.03 -11.62 3.13
C TYR A 317 -11.94 -10.50 4.19
N TRP A 318 -11.15 -10.72 5.25
CA TRP A 318 -10.87 -9.71 6.28
C TRP A 318 -10.23 -8.41 5.72
N LEU A 319 -9.52 -8.47 4.58
CA LEU A 319 -9.02 -7.27 3.90
C LEU A 319 -10.15 -6.36 3.43
N ASN A 320 -11.29 -6.93 3.03
CA ASN A 320 -12.48 -6.16 2.65
C ASN A 320 -13.07 -5.43 3.86
N LEU A 321 -12.92 -6.01 5.06
CA LEU A 321 -13.36 -5.42 6.32
C LEU A 321 -12.44 -4.29 6.77
N LEU A 322 -11.15 -4.32 6.42
CA LEU A 322 -10.22 -3.23 6.72
C LEU A 322 -10.62 -1.92 6.03
N ASN A 323 -10.93 -1.97 4.73
CA ASN A 323 -11.40 -0.81 3.99
C ASN A 323 -12.20 -1.21 2.73
N LEU A 324 -13.52 -1.27 2.87
CA LEU A 324 -14.41 -1.63 1.76
C LEU A 324 -14.38 -0.62 0.60
N ASN A 325 -14.18 0.67 0.90
CA ASN A 325 -14.05 1.71 -0.12
C ASN A 325 -12.80 1.49 -0.97
N PHE A 326 -11.68 1.14 -0.32
CA PHE A 326 -10.46 0.76 -1.01
C PHE A 326 -10.68 -0.48 -1.87
N PHE A 327 -11.29 -1.54 -1.35
CA PHE A 327 -11.54 -2.75 -2.14
C PHE A 327 -12.36 -2.44 -3.40
N ASN A 328 -13.47 -1.72 -3.26
CA ASN A 328 -14.31 -1.33 -4.40
C ASN A 328 -13.51 -0.49 -5.40
N PHE A 329 -12.78 0.53 -4.93
CA PHE A 329 -12.00 1.42 -5.79
C PHE A 329 -10.82 0.71 -6.48
N PHE A 330 -10.06 -0.09 -5.72
CA PHE A 330 -8.81 -0.67 -6.19
C PHE A 330 -9.05 -1.88 -7.08
N VAL A 331 -9.95 -2.78 -6.66
CA VAL A 331 -10.21 -4.05 -7.32
C VAL A 331 -11.39 -3.94 -8.28
N LYS A 332 -12.60 -3.60 -7.81
CA LYS A 332 -13.81 -3.63 -8.66
C LYS A 332 -13.79 -2.57 -9.75
N GLU A 333 -13.37 -1.35 -9.42
CA GLU A 333 -13.21 -0.30 -10.43
C GLU A 333 -11.91 -0.42 -11.24
N ASN A 334 -11.10 -1.45 -10.97
CA ASN A 334 -9.90 -1.78 -11.72
C ASN A 334 -8.90 -0.62 -11.79
N TYR A 335 -8.46 -0.16 -10.61
CA TYR A 335 -7.55 0.98 -10.48
C TYR A 335 -6.23 0.77 -11.22
N LEU A 336 -5.67 -0.45 -11.19
CA LEU A 336 -4.40 -0.73 -11.87
C LEU A 336 -4.49 -0.49 -13.38
N GLU A 337 -5.60 -0.83 -14.04
CA GLU A 337 -5.79 -0.53 -15.46
C GLU A 337 -5.85 0.99 -15.74
N LYS A 338 -6.42 1.77 -14.83
CA LYS A 338 -6.48 3.23 -14.95
C LYS A 338 -5.08 3.87 -14.82
N VAL A 339 -4.27 3.36 -13.89
CA VAL A 339 -2.96 3.94 -13.58
C VAL A 339 -1.86 3.44 -14.53
N PHE A 340 -1.83 2.15 -14.86
CA PHE A 340 -0.91 1.58 -15.84
C PHE A 340 -1.50 1.73 -17.24
N ASP A 341 -1.54 2.98 -17.71
CA ASP A 341 -2.12 3.34 -19.00
C ASP A 341 -1.37 2.71 -20.20
N LYS A 342 -1.90 2.95 -21.41
CA LYS A 342 -1.30 2.45 -22.66
C LYS A 342 0.18 2.84 -22.80
N ASN A 343 0.56 4.04 -22.36
CA ASN A 343 1.93 4.54 -22.46
C ASN A 343 2.88 3.80 -21.52
N ILE A 344 2.48 3.62 -20.25
CA ILE A 344 3.26 2.84 -19.28
C ILE A 344 3.38 1.39 -19.75
N LYS A 345 2.29 0.76 -20.20
CA LYS A 345 2.30 -0.62 -20.72
C LYS A 345 3.28 -0.78 -21.89
N LYS A 346 3.27 0.14 -22.87
CA LYS A 346 4.22 0.12 -23.99
C LYS A 346 5.67 0.25 -23.51
N ARG A 347 5.92 1.10 -22.52
CA ARG A 347 7.25 1.27 -21.93
C ARG A 347 7.72 0.02 -21.17
N ILE A 348 6.84 -0.62 -20.41
CA ILE A 348 7.12 -1.89 -19.73
C ILE A 348 7.57 -2.96 -20.74
N SER A 349 6.86 -3.11 -21.86
CA SER A 349 7.24 -4.07 -22.91
C SER A 349 8.63 -3.78 -23.47
N LYS A 350 8.94 -2.51 -23.76
CA LYS A 350 10.27 -2.09 -24.25
C LYS A 350 11.37 -2.37 -23.23
N ILE A 351 11.16 -2.03 -21.96
CA ILE A 351 12.10 -2.31 -20.87
C ILE A 351 12.35 -3.81 -20.74
N SER A 352 11.28 -4.61 -20.70
CA SER A 352 11.37 -6.08 -20.60
C SER A 352 12.22 -6.67 -21.72
N ASN A 353 12.00 -6.23 -22.96
CA ASN A 353 12.75 -6.70 -24.13
C ASN A 353 14.22 -6.27 -24.11
N LEU A 354 14.53 -5.08 -23.58
CA LEU A 354 15.91 -4.63 -23.46
C LEU A 354 16.66 -5.38 -22.36
N LEU A 355 16.03 -5.55 -21.19
CA LEU A 355 16.64 -6.27 -20.08
C LEU A 355 16.88 -7.75 -20.42
N SER A 356 15.99 -8.38 -21.19
CA SER A 356 16.20 -9.75 -21.68
C SER A 356 17.34 -9.88 -22.69
N ASN A 357 17.66 -8.79 -23.42
CA ASN A 357 18.76 -8.74 -24.39
C ASN A 357 20.01 -8.07 -23.83
N LYS A 358 20.11 -7.88 -22.51
CA LYS A 358 21.18 -7.09 -21.87
C LYS A 358 22.59 -7.50 -22.30
N GLU A 359 22.86 -8.80 -22.35
CA GLU A 359 24.19 -9.31 -22.66
C GLU A 359 24.63 -8.94 -24.09
N LYS A 360 23.71 -9.01 -25.05
CA LYS A 360 23.95 -8.55 -26.42
C LYS A 360 24.27 -7.05 -26.47
N ILE A 361 23.55 -6.25 -25.67
CA ILE A 361 23.78 -4.80 -25.56
C ILE A 361 25.16 -4.53 -24.94
N TRP A 362 25.55 -5.29 -23.93
CA TRP A 362 26.87 -5.14 -23.30
C TRP A 362 28.00 -5.50 -24.27
N ASN A 363 27.85 -6.59 -25.01
CA ASN A 363 28.81 -6.98 -26.04
C ASN A 363 28.90 -5.93 -27.16
N GLU A 364 27.78 -5.31 -27.55
CA GLU A 364 27.77 -4.18 -28.50
C GLU A 364 28.57 -2.99 -27.96
N ILE A 365 28.41 -2.64 -26.68
CA ILE A 365 29.17 -1.56 -26.02
C ILE A 365 30.66 -1.89 -25.98
N LEU A 366 31.03 -3.09 -25.52
CA LEU A 366 32.43 -3.52 -25.44
C LEU A 366 33.10 -3.56 -26.81
N ASN A 367 32.39 -3.99 -27.86
CA ASN A 367 32.92 -4.01 -29.22
C ASN A 367 33.14 -2.59 -29.76
N ASN A 368 32.23 -1.66 -29.50
CA ASN A 368 32.40 -0.27 -29.87
C ASN A 368 33.56 0.40 -29.09
N ASP A 369 33.78 0.00 -27.83
CA ASP A 369 34.88 0.51 -27.00
C ASP A 369 36.24 0.09 -27.58
N LYS A 370 36.38 -1.21 -27.85
CA LYS A 370 37.58 -1.80 -28.45
C LYS A 370 37.95 -1.14 -29.78
N ASN A 371 36.96 -0.74 -30.56
CA ASN A 371 37.16 -0.11 -31.86
C ASN A 371 37.40 1.40 -31.76
N ASN A 372 37.51 2.00 -30.56
CA ASN A 372 37.50 3.45 -30.31
C ASN A 372 36.28 4.20 -30.88
N ASN A 373 35.32 3.47 -31.46
CA ASN A 373 34.09 3.99 -32.01
C ASN A 373 33.10 4.41 -30.93
N LEU A 374 33.35 4.05 -29.66
CA LEU A 374 32.57 4.62 -28.58
C LEU A 374 32.61 6.13 -28.63
N ARG A 375 33.77 6.74 -29.02
CA ARG A 375 34.02 8.17 -29.27
C ARG A 375 33.21 8.78 -30.41
N GLU A 376 33.00 8.06 -31.50
CA GLU A 376 32.13 8.49 -32.61
C GLU A 376 30.64 8.26 -32.29
N TYR A 377 30.36 7.30 -31.40
CA TYR A 377 29.05 7.13 -30.77
C TYR A 377 28.77 8.20 -29.70
N TYR A 378 29.78 8.98 -29.28
CA TYR A 378 29.51 10.26 -28.63
C TYR A 378 28.86 11.08 -29.72
N VAL A 379 27.61 11.40 -29.49
CA VAL A 379 27.09 12.63 -30.04
C VAL A 379 27.96 13.74 -29.47
N ASN A 380 28.86 14.27 -30.30
CA ASN A 380 29.71 15.41 -30.03
C ASN A 380 28.82 16.55 -29.49
N ASN A 381 28.84 16.78 -28.17
CA ASN A 381 27.83 17.62 -27.53
C ASN A 381 28.45 18.53 -26.47
N ASN A 382 28.39 19.84 -26.75
CA ASN A 382 27.42 20.65 -26.03
C ASN A 382 26.06 20.46 -26.70
N LEU A 383 25.20 19.67 -26.05
CA LEU A 383 23.80 19.37 -26.34
C LEU A 383 23.17 20.19 -27.48
N LYS A 384 23.26 19.75 -28.75
CA LYS A 384 22.51 20.43 -29.83
C LYS A 384 21.00 20.42 -29.50
N PRO A 385 20.23 21.44 -29.93
CA PRO A 385 18.79 21.59 -29.63
C PRO A 385 17.90 20.40 -30.04
N HIS A 386 18.40 19.49 -30.88
CA HIS A 386 17.58 18.45 -31.52
C HIS A 386 17.82 17.00 -31.05
N PHE A 387 18.91 16.69 -30.35
CA PHE A 387 19.18 15.32 -29.86
C PHE A 387 18.04 14.80 -28.98
N TRP A 388 17.62 15.64 -28.05
CA TRP A 388 16.50 15.33 -27.17
C TRP A 388 15.14 15.56 -27.82
N LYS A 389 15.03 16.22 -29.00
CA LYS A 389 13.74 16.73 -29.52
C LYS A 389 12.63 15.70 -29.45
N ASN A 390 12.92 14.46 -29.88
CA ASN A 390 11.91 13.40 -29.96
C ASN A 390 11.88 12.46 -28.73
N PHE A 391 12.59 12.78 -27.64
CA PHE A 391 12.43 12.06 -26.37
C PHE A 391 11.22 12.58 -25.61
N ASP A 392 10.52 11.69 -24.92
CA ASP A 392 9.48 12.08 -23.99
C ASP A 392 10.06 12.87 -22.80
N ILE A 393 9.21 13.68 -22.18
CA ILE A 393 9.61 14.57 -21.08
C ILE A 393 10.23 13.82 -19.90
N PHE A 394 9.82 12.57 -19.65
CA PHE A 394 10.31 11.78 -18.54
C PHE A 394 11.75 11.34 -18.77
N SER A 395 12.01 10.78 -19.95
CA SER A 395 13.36 10.37 -20.36
C SER A 395 14.31 11.58 -20.39
N LYS A 396 13.86 12.74 -20.88
CA LYS A 396 14.63 14.00 -20.85
C LYS A 396 15.00 14.41 -19.43
N ASN A 397 14.03 14.40 -18.51
CA ASN A 397 14.27 14.81 -17.13
C ASN A 397 15.18 13.82 -16.39
N MET A 398 15.08 12.52 -16.71
CA MET A 398 15.96 11.51 -16.12
C MET A 398 17.40 11.65 -16.61
N ALA A 399 17.59 11.90 -17.91
CA ALA A 399 18.90 12.19 -18.47
C ALA A 399 19.54 13.46 -17.90
N LYS A 400 18.74 14.52 -17.66
CA LYS A 400 19.22 15.73 -16.98
C LYS A 400 19.78 15.41 -15.60
N LYS A 401 19.09 14.56 -14.83
CA LYS A 401 19.56 14.20 -13.48
C LYS A 401 20.83 13.37 -13.48
N LEU A 402 21.00 12.49 -14.45
CA LEU A 402 22.19 11.66 -14.60
C LEU A 402 23.48 12.44 -14.93
N GLN A 403 23.44 13.78 -14.99
CA GLN A 403 24.58 14.66 -15.29
C GLN A 403 25.31 14.21 -16.56
N TYR A 404 24.60 14.40 -17.67
CA TYR A 404 24.95 14.13 -19.06
C TYR A 404 26.45 13.91 -19.37
N ASN A 405 26.80 12.65 -19.64
CA ASN A 405 27.97 12.27 -20.42
C ASN A 405 27.49 11.37 -21.58
N PRO A 406 27.77 11.72 -22.86
CA PRO A 406 27.42 10.85 -24.01
C PRO A 406 27.98 9.43 -23.90
N LEU A 407 29.08 9.23 -23.16
CA LEU A 407 29.65 7.93 -22.82
C LEU A 407 28.85 7.10 -21.85
N ASP A 408 28.00 7.76 -21.07
CA ASP A 408 27.33 7.08 -19.99
C ASP A 408 26.41 6.02 -20.58
N ILE A 409 26.65 4.77 -20.20
CA ILE A 409 25.82 3.65 -20.61
C ILE A 409 24.34 3.92 -20.36
N ARG A 410 23.99 4.64 -19.30
CA ARG A 410 22.61 5.02 -18.99
C ARG A 410 21.99 5.89 -20.09
N CYS A 411 22.75 6.81 -20.69
CA CYS A 411 22.30 7.60 -21.83
C CYS A 411 22.10 6.74 -23.08
N TYR A 412 23.04 5.85 -23.38
CA TYR A 412 22.92 4.89 -24.48
C TYR A 412 21.67 4.01 -24.32
N LEU A 413 21.44 3.47 -23.13
CA LEU A 413 20.27 2.65 -22.79
C LEU A 413 18.94 3.41 -22.97
N LEU A 414 18.89 4.69 -22.58
CA LEU A 414 17.71 5.54 -22.84
C LEU A 414 17.41 5.69 -24.34
N THR A 415 18.42 5.74 -25.21
CA THR A 415 18.20 5.81 -26.67
C THR A 415 17.57 4.53 -27.22
N LYS A 416 18.01 3.37 -26.72
CA LYS A 416 17.49 2.05 -27.14
C LYS A 416 16.06 1.82 -26.65
N LEU A 417 15.65 2.42 -25.53
CA LEU A 417 14.25 2.41 -25.08
C LEU A 417 13.29 3.12 -26.05
N LYS A 418 13.78 4.07 -26.84
CA LYS A 418 12.96 4.88 -27.73
C LYS A 418 12.72 4.21 -29.08
N LYS A 419 13.77 3.63 -29.69
CA LYS A 419 13.64 2.77 -30.87
C LYS A 419 12.67 1.62 -30.52
#